data_AF-A0A497SD34-F1
#
_entry.id   AF-A0A497SD34-F1
#
_cell.length_a   1.000
_cell.length_b   1.000
_cell.length_c   1.000
_cell.angle_alpha   90.00
_cell.angle_beta   90.00
_cell.angle_gamma   90.00
#
_symmetry.space_group_name_H-M   'P 1'
#
loop_
_entity.id
_entity.type
_entity.pdbx_description
1 polymer ?
#
loop_
_entity_poly.entity_id
_entity_poly.type
_entity_poly.pdbx_seq_one_letter_code
_entity_poly.pdbx_strand_id
1 'polypeptide(L)'
;MWEIKKKVIQKITNEESRISRSPGRIFIALFVFFVISQVVYNSGVLFSMNYYTEDKYITIWSDIILSLSGSSPEMGFFYISIIFGMVASILFVSVYMFLGRGLKKGPMERGLEYGMLVFMVGILPSSFFLYLLFNITEIIALWTFQNLIVYMAGGLAVGGILSEPIEKPAVNEEKTDRNRDKSQ
;
A
#
# COMPACT_ATOMS: atom_id res chain seq x y z
N MET A 1 -10.40 23.60 34.21
CA MET A 1 -11.12 22.66 33.32
C MET A 1 -10.64 22.73 31.86
N TRP A 2 -10.41 23.92 31.30
CA TRP A 2 -9.93 24.10 29.92
C TRP A 2 -8.52 23.53 29.64
N GLU A 3 -7.58 23.76 30.55
CA GLU A 3 -6.20 23.22 30.47
C GLU A 3 -6.14 21.67 30.50
N ILE A 4 -7.06 21.05 31.23
CA ILE A 4 -7.16 19.58 31.31
C ILE A 4 -7.65 19.03 29.97
N LYS A 5 -8.67 19.67 29.36
CA LYS A 5 -9.14 19.28 28.02
C LYS A 5 -8.04 19.43 26.97
N LYS A 6 -7.25 20.51 27.00
CA LYS A 6 -6.11 20.69 26.08
C LYS A 6 -5.07 19.58 26.23
N LYS A 7 -4.64 19.26 27.45
CA LYS A 7 -3.65 18.19 27.67
C LYS A 7 -4.17 16.82 27.26
N VAL A 8 -5.45 16.52 27.50
CA VAL A 8 -6.08 15.26 27.08
C VAL A 8 -6.16 15.18 25.56
N ILE A 9 -6.62 16.24 24.89
CA ILE A 9 -6.69 16.28 23.41
C ILE A 9 -5.29 16.14 22.81
N GLN A 10 -4.30 16.84 23.36
CA GLN A 10 -2.93 16.83 22.86
C GLN A 10 -2.24 15.47 23.10
N LYS A 11 -2.56 14.78 24.20
CA LYS A 11 -2.07 13.43 24.48
C LYS A 11 -2.69 12.40 23.53
N ILE A 12 -4.01 12.45 23.31
CA ILE A 12 -4.71 11.59 22.34
C ILE A 12 -4.16 11.81 20.93
N THR A 13 -3.92 13.07 20.55
CA THR A 13 -3.36 13.41 19.23
C THR A 13 -1.92 12.91 19.05
N ASN A 14 -1.12 12.86 20.13
CA ASN A 14 0.26 12.36 20.08
C ASN A 14 0.38 10.82 20.18
N GLU A 15 -0.60 10.15 20.78
CA GLU A 15 -0.66 8.68 20.85
C GLU A 15 -1.18 8.05 19.54
N GLU A 16 -2.05 8.74 18.79
CA GLU A 16 -2.68 8.18 17.57
C GLU A 16 -1.80 8.13 16.31
N SER A 17 -0.66 8.83 16.22
CA SER A 17 -0.02 9.07 14.91
C SER A 17 1.48 8.79 14.81
N ARG A 18 2.04 7.87 15.60
CA ARG A 18 3.46 7.53 15.44
C ARG A 18 3.70 6.55 14.28
N ILE A 19 3.80 7.11 13.08
CA ILE A 19 4.49 6.46 11.97
C ILE A 19 5.98 6.45 12.29
N SER A 20 6.56 5.25 12.38
CA SER A 20 7.98 5.06 12.65
C SER A 20 8.82 5.68 11.54
N ARG A 21 9.81 6.47 11.92
CA ARG A 21 10.82 7.05 11.01
C ARG A 21 12.12 6.25 10.99
N SER A 22 12.13 5.07 11.59
CA SER A 22 13.33 4.23 11.61
C SER A 22 13.67 3.78 10.18
N PRO A 23 14.90 4.00 9.69
CA PRO A 23 15.27 3.66 8.33
C PRO A 23 15.08 2.16 8.06
N GLY A 24 15.36 1.29 9.04
CA GLY A 24 15.15 -0.15 8.91
C GLY A 24 13.71 -0.55 8.61
N ARG A 25 12.72 0.05 9.29
CA ARG A 25 11.30 -0.26 9.04
C ARG A 25 10.83 0.27 7.68
N ILE A 26 11.40 1.39 7.24
CA ILE A 26 11.14 1.92 5.89
C ILE A 26 11.67 0.94 4.83
N PHE A 27 12.91 0.45 4.97
CA PHE A 27 13.46 -0.55 4.04
C PHE A 27 12.65 -1.84 4.04
N ILE A 28 12.20 -2.33 5.20
CA ILE A 28 11.35 -3.51 5.29
C ILE A 28 10.00 -3.25 4.59
N ALA A 29 9.37 -2.10 4.81
CA ALA A 29 8.11 -1.75 4.17
C ALA A 29 8.24 -1.66 2.64
N LEU A 30 9.32 -1.06 2.15
CA LEU A 30 9.65 -1.00 0.71
C LEU A 30 9.79 -2.40 0.11
N PHE A 31 10.58 -3.24 0.77
CA PHE A 31 10.83 -4.60 0.30
C PHE A 31 9.57 -5.46 0.31
N VAL A 32 8.76 -5.37 1.37
CA VAL A 32 7.51 -6.13 1.49
C VAL A 32 6.49 -5.69 0.43
N PHE A 33 6.30 -4.38 0.22
CA PHE A 33 5.43 -3.90 -0.85
C PHE A 33 5.92 -4.34 -2.23
N PHE A 34 7.23 -4.26 -2.48
CA PHE A 34 7.84 -4.75 -3.71
C PHE A 34 7.51 -6.23 -3.94
N VAL A 35 7.75 -7.10 -2.96
CA VAL A 35 7.48 -8.54 -3.08
C VAL A 35 6.00 -8.80 -3.33
N ILE A 36 5.09 -8.15 -2.59
CA ILE A 36 3.64 -8.27 -2.80
C ILE A 36 3.28 -7.91 -4.24
N SER A 37 3.78 -6.77 -4.74
CA SER A 37 3.52 -6.33 -6.11
C SER A 37 4.02 -7.32 -7.15
N GLN A 38 5.24 -7.85 -6.98
CA GLN A 38 5.82 -8.83 -7.90
C GLN A 38 5.03 -10.13 -7.91
N VAL A 39 4.63 -10.65 -6.75
CA VAL A 39 3.84 -11.89 -6.69
C VAL A 39 2.51 -11.73 -7.40
N VAL A 40 1.79 -10.63 -7.15
CA VAL A 40 0.47 -10.41 -7.76
C VAL A 40 0.59 -10.16 -9.26
N TYR A 41 1.54 -9.33 -9.71
CA TYR A 41 1.70 -9.05 -11.13
C TYR A 41 2.20 -10.26 -11.92
N ASN A 42 3.15 -11.02 -11.40
CA ASN A 42 3.60 -12.25 -12.06
C ASN A 42 2.48 -13.30 -12.15
N SER A 43 1.69 -13.45 -11.07
CA SER A 43 0.49 -14.31 -11.11
C SER A 43 -0.49 -13.80 -12.17
N GLY A 44 -0.66 -12.48 -12.24
CA GLY A 44 -1.51 -11.81 -13.20
C GLY A 44 -1.14 -12.07 -14.66
N VAL A 45 0.16 -12.01 -14.98
CA VAL A 45 0.68 -12.29 -16.33
C VAL A 45 0.33 -13.71 -16.78
N LEU A 46 0.38 -14.69 -15.87
CA LEU A 46 -0.01 -16.07 -16.20
C LEU A 46 -1.48 -16.17 -16.64
N PHE A 47 -2.37 -15.38 -16.03
CA PHE A 47 -3.78 -15.36 -16.39
C PHE A 47 -4.07 -14.52 -17.65
N SER A 48 -3.24 -13.50 -17.93
CA SER A 48 -3.43 -12.63 -19.10
C SER A 48 -2.65 -13.04 -20.34
N MET A 49 -1.93 -14.17 -20.30
CA MET A 49 -1.03 -14.59 -21.39
C MET A 49 -1.71 -14.69 -22.76
N ASN A 50 -2.97 -15.14 -22.79
CA ASN A 50 -3.75 -15.27 -24.03
C ASN A 50 -3.97 -13.90 -24.72
N TYR A 51 -4.14 -12.82 -23.95
CA TYR A 51 -4.35 -11.48 -24.51
C TYR A 51 -3.08 -10.90 -25.17
N TYR A 52 -1.90 -11.40 -24.82
CA TYR A 52 -0.65 -10.97 -25.46
C TYR A 52 -0.32 -11.74 -26.73
N THR A 53 -0.99 -12.87 -26.98
CA THR A 53 -0.69 -13.78 -28.09
C THR A 53 -1.77 -13.79 -29.17
N GLU A 54 -2.96 -13.27 -28.88
CA GLU A 54 -4.04 -13.15 -29.86
C GLU A 54 -3.81 -12.00 -30.86
N ASP A 55 -3.91 -12.32 -32.16
CA ASP A 55 -3.64 -11.39 -33.27
C ASP A 55 -4.42 -10.07 -33.19
N LYS A 56 -5.66 -10.11 -32.68
CA LYS A 56 -6.52 -8.92 -32.53
C LYS A 56 -5.98 -7.86 -31.56
N TYR A 57 -5.06 -8.22 -30.67
CA TYR A 57 -4.50 -7.32 -29.64
C TYR A 57 -3.07 -6.88 -29.93
N ILE A 58 -2.42 -7.46 -30.94
CA ILE A 58 -1.02 -7.16 -31.31
C ILE A 58 -0.80 -5.67 -31.59
N THR A 59 -1.75 -5.01 -32.25
CA THR A 59 -1.66 -3.59 -32.64
C THR A 59 -1.74 -2.61 -31.46
N ILE A 60 -2.12 -3.07 -30.27
CA ILE A 60 -2.29 -2.24 -29.07
C ILE A 60 -1.03 -2.24 -28.22
N TRP A 61 -0.21 -3.29 -28.35
CA TRP A 61 1.07 -3.38 -27.65
C TRP A 61 2.08 -2.43 -28.30
N SER A 62 2.86 -1.74 -27.48
CA SER A 62 3.91 -0.86 -28.01
C SER A 62 4.95 -1.67 -28.78
N ASP A 63 5.58 -1.06 -29.79
CA ASP A 63 6.69 -1.66 -30.53
C ASP A 63 7.81 -2.14 -29.59
N ILE A 64 7.94 -1.56 -28.41
CA ILE A 64 8.85 -2.01 -27.35
C ILE A 64 8.44 -3.40 -26.86
N ILE A 65 7.16 -3.63 -26.53
CA ILE A 65 6.68 -4.95 -26.10
C ILE A 65 6.80 -5.97 -27.23
N LEU A 66 6.48 -5.57 -28.47
CA LEU A 66 6.56 -6.46 -29.62
C LEU A 66 8.00 -6.83 -29.99
N SER A 67 8.92 -5.86 -29.99
CA SER A 67 10.35 -6.09 -30.26
C SER A 67 11.04 -6.92 -29.17
N LEU A 68 10.64 -6.79 -27.91
CA LEU A 68 11.08 -7.65 -26.80
C LEU A 68 10.43 -9.05 -26.81
N SER A 69 9.32 -9.22 -27.54
CA SER A 69 8.57 -10.49 -27.62
C SER A 69 8.96 -11.36 -28.81
N GLY A 70 10.00 -10.96 -29.56
CA GLY A 70 10.59 -11.76 -30.63
C GLY A 70 11.13 -13.09 -30.10
N SER A 71 10.24 -14.09 -30.04
CA SER A 71 10.47 -15.52 -29.75
C SER A 71 10.66 -16.00 -28.29
N SER A 72 10.65 -15.15 -27.27
CA SER A 72 10.45 -15.50 -25.85
C SER A 72 10.28 -14.23 -25.03
N PRO A 73 9.62 -14.21 -23.85
CA PRO A 73 9.67 -13.05 -22.96
C PRO A 73 11.12 -12.84 -22.53
N GLU A 74 11.84 -11.99 -23.25
CA GLU A 74 13.26 -11.73 -23.03
C GLU A 74 13.46 -11.14 -21.64
N MET A 75 14.60 -11.47 -21.03
CA MET A 75 14.99 -10.97 -19.70
C MET A 75 14.83 -9.45 -19.53
N GLY A 76 14.83 -8.67 -20.63
CA GLY A 76 14.58 -7.23 -20.62
C GLY A 76 13.25 -6.82 -19.98
N PHE A 77 12.13 -7.49 -20.31
CA PHE A 77 10.83 -7.17 -19.70
C PHE A 77 10.83 -7.44 -18.20
N PHE A 78 11.46 -8.55 -17.78
CA PHE A 78 11.64 -8.90 -16.38
C PHE A 78 12.45 -7.83 -15.63
N TYR A 79 13.60 -7.40 -16.15
CA TYR A 79 14.40 -6.34 -15.52
C TYR A 79 13.65 -5.00 -15.42
N ILE A 80 12.94 -4.62 -16.49
CA ILE A 80 12.10 -3.42 -16.50
C ILE A 80 11.03 -3.52 -15.40
N SER A 81 10.35 -4.66 -15.29
CA SER A 81 9.31 -4.88 -14.27
C SER A 81 9.86 -4.77 -12.83
N ILE A 82 11.09 -5.22 -12.59
CA ILE A 82 11.76 -5.08 -11.30
C ILE A 82 12.03 -3.61 -11.01
N ILE A 83 12.59 -2.87 -11.97
CA ILE A 83 12.92 -1.44 -11.80
C ILE A 83 11.65 -0.63 -11.52
N PHE A 84 10.60 -0.81 -12.33
CA PHE A 84 9.33 -0.13 -12.10
C PHE A 84 8.69 -0.56 -10.78
N GLY A 85 8.79 -1.83 -10.39
CA GLY A 85 8.34 -2.31 -9.08
C GLY A 85 9.06 -1.61 -7.92
N MET A 86 10.38 -1.44 -8.02
CA MET A 86 11.14 -0.70 -7.00
C MET A 86 10.73 0.77 -6.92
N VAL A 87 10.60 1.45 -8.06
CA VAL A 87 10.14 2.84 -8.12
C VAL A 87 8.73 2.98 -7.52
N ALA A 88 7.81 2.10 -7.90
CA ALA A 88 6.45 2.08 -7.36
C ALA A 88 6.45 1.87 -5.84
N SER A 89 7.32 0.99 -5.33
CA SER A 89 7.45 0.73 -3.89
C SER A 89 7.94 1.97 -3.13
N ILE A 90 8.96 2.64 -3.67
CA ILE A 90 9.50 3.90 -3.12
C ILE A 90 8.40 4.95 -3.06
N LEU A 91 7.67 5.15 -4.15
CA LEU A 91 6.59 6.13 -4.22
C LEU A 91 5.47 5.78 -3.24
N PHE A 92 4.99 4.54 -3.24
CA PHE A 92 3.88 4.12 -2.39
C PHE A 92 4.19 4.28 -0.89
N VAL A 93 5.35 3.82 -0.44
CA VAL A 93 5.77 3.94 0.97
C VAL A 93 6.05 5.39 1.35
N SER A 94 6.71 6.16 0.47
CA SER A 94 6.98 7.58 0.74
C SER A 94 5.69 8.36 0.91
N VAL A 95 4.73 8.20 -0.01
CA VAL A 95 3.44 8.88 0.06
C VAL A 95 2.63 8.42 1.29
N TYR A 96 2.71 7.13 1.67
CA TYR A 96 2.11 6.65 2.92
C TYR A 96 2.67 7.39 4.15
N MET A 97 3.98 7.62 4.21
CA MET A 97 4.60 8.34 5.33
C MET A 97 4.13 9.79 5.46
N PHE A 98 3.73 10.42 4.35
CA PHE A 98 3.16 11.77 4.32
C PHE A 98 1.68 11.78 4.64
N LEU A 99 0.88 11.00 3.91
CA LEU A 99 -0.59 11.01 4.01
C LEU A 99 -1.14 10.20 5.18
N GLY A 100 -0.46 9.12 5.58
CA GLY A 100 -0.89 8.25 6.67
C GLY A 100 -1.03 8.99 8.01
N ARG A 101 -0.37 10.13 8.19
CA ARG A 101 -0.49 10.96 9.41
C ARG A 101 -1.87 11.60 9.56
N GLY A 102 -2.58 11.82 8.45
CA GLY A 102 -3.91 12.43 8.46
C GLY A 102 -5.04 11.46 8.85
N LEU A 103 -4.75 10.15 8.89
CA LEU A 103 -5.74 9.10 9.10
C LEU A 103 -5.78 8.68 10.58
N LYS A 104 -6.87 9.01 11.28
CA LYS A 104 -7.04 8.76 12.73
C LYS A 104 -7.43 7.32 13.09
N LYS A 105 -7.16 6.36 12.22
CA LYS A 105 -7.47 4.95 12.47
C LYS A 105 -6.25 4.19 12.96
N GLY A 106 -6.51 2.96 13.44
CA GLY A 106 -5.46 2.03 13.82
C GLY A 106 -4.49 1.71 12.67
N PRO A 107 -3.33 1.11 12.97
CA PRO A 107 -2.27 0.81 12.00
C PRO A 107 -2.72 0.13 10.72
N MET A 108 -3.54 -0.91 10.85
CA MET A 108 -3.98 -1.75 9.75
C MET A 108 -5.11 -1.08 8.98
N GLU A 109 -6.07 -0.48 9.69
CA GLU A 109 -7.17 0.27 9.09
C GLU A 109 -6.65 1.46 8.29
N ARG A 110 -5.67 2.20 8.82
CA ARG A 110 -4.96 3.28 8.13
C ARG A 110 -4.28 2.79 6.86
N GLY A 111 -3.60 1.65 6.94
CA GLY A 111 -2.97 0.99 5.79
C GLY A 111 -3.98 0.64 4.70
N LEU A 112 -5.10 0.04 5.09
CA LEU A 112 -6.19 -0.35 4.20
C LEU A 112 -6.84 0.86 3.53
N GLU A 113 -7.16 1.91 4.31
CA GLU A 113 -7.71 3.16 3.78
C GLU A 113 -6.78 3.82 2.79
N TYR A 114 -5.49 3.86 3.10
CA TYR A 114 -4.50 4.39 2.18
C TYR A 114 -4.44 3.59 0.88
N GLY A 115 -4.40 2.25 0.98
CA GLY A 115 -4.44 1.38 -0.19
C GLY A 115 -5.67 1.63 -1.06
N MET A 116 -6.85 1.75 -0.43
CA MET A 116 -8.10 2.06 -1.11
C MET A 116 -8.07 3.45 -1.77
N LEU A 117 -7.52 4.46 -1.09
CA LEU A 117 -7.38 5.81 -1.61
C LEU A 117 -6.49 5.83 -2.86
N VAL A 118 -5.33 5.17 -2.81
CA VAL A 118 -4.43 5.06 -3.97
C VAL A 118 -5.11 4.34 -5.13
N PHE A 119 -5.87 3.28 -4.86
CA PHE A 119 -6.64 2.58 -5.87
C PHE A 119 -7.71 3.48 -6.51
N MET A 120 -8.53 4.17 -5.71
CA MET A 120 -9.64 4.98 -6.21
C MET A 120 -9.17 6.25 -6.94
N VAL A 121 -8.10 6.89 -6.48
CA VAL A 121 -7.64 8.17 -7.02
C VAL A 121 -6.58 7.99 -8.11
N GLY A 122 -5.74 6.96 -8.01
CA GLY A 122 -4.70 6.68 -8.99
C GLY A 122 -5.16 5.70 -10.06
N ILE A 123 -5.53 4.49 -9.66
CA ILE A 123 -5.70 3.36 -10.59
C ILE A 123 -7.03 3.39 -11.32
N LEU A 124 -8.11 3.66 -10.61
CA LEU A 124 -9.44 3.58 -11.19
C LEU A 124 -9.62 4.58 -12.35
N PRO A 125 -9.20 5.87 -12.23
CA PRO A 125 -9.26 6.81 -13.35
C PRO A 125 -8.36 6.39 -14.51
N SER A 126 -7.14 5.92 -14.22
CA SER A 126 -6.23 5.40 -15.26
C SER A 126 -6.82 4.21 -16.00
N SER A 127 -7.50 3.30 -15.30
CA SER A 127 -8.15 2.13 -15.89
C SER A 127 -9.30 2.55 -16.81
N PHE A 128 -10.12 3.52 -16.40
CA PHE A 128 -11.18 4.08 -17.26
C PHE A 128 -10.61 4.77 -18.50
N PHE A 129 -9.49 5.48 -18.35
CA PHE A 129 -8.82 6.10 -19.49
C PHE A 129 -8.29 5.06 -20.49
N LEU A 130 -7.63 4.00 -19.99
CA LEU A 130 -7.20 2.88 -20.83
C LEU A 130 -8.38 2.18 -21.51
N TYR A 131 -9.50 2.05 -20.81
CA TYR A 131 -10.71 1.44 -21.36
C TYR A 131 -11.24 2.25 -22.56
N LEU A 132 -11.29 3.58 -22.43
CA LEU A 132 -11.71 4.46 -23.51
C LEU A 132 -10.76 4.45 -24.72
N LEU A 133 -9.46 4.25 -24.49
CA LEU A 133 -8.45 4.24 -25.55
C LEU A 133 -8.41 2.93 -26.33
N PHE A 134 -8.43 1.79 -25.64
CA PHE A 134 -8.08 0.50 -26.24
C PHE A 134 -9.27 -0.44 -26.42
N ASN A 135 -10.42 -0.15 -25.81
CA ASN A 135 -11.64 -0.96 -25.88
C ASN A 135 -11.42 -2.47 -25.58
N ILE A 136 -10.41 -2.82 -24.76
CA ILE A 136 -10.15 -4.19 -24.31
C ILE A 136 -10.67 -4.34 -22.88
N THR A 137 -11.97 -4.58 -22.73
CA THR A 137 -12.62 -4.59 -21.41
C THR A 137 -12.06 -5.64 -20.45
N GLU A 138 -11.79 -6.84 -20.96
CA GLU A 138 -11.46 -8.01 -20.13
C GLU A 138 -10.09 -7.89 -19.46
N ILE A 139 -9.05 -7.55 -20.23
CA ILE A 139 -7.69 -7.40 -19.70
C ILE A 139 -7.59 -6.22 -18.73
N ILE A 140 -8.30 -5.13 -19.02
CA ILE A 140 -8.29 -3.94 -18.17
C ILE A 140 -8.98 -4.26 -16.85
N ALA A 141 -10.12 -4.95 -16.86
CA ALA A 141 -10.78 -5.39 -15.63
C ALA A 141 -9.86 -6.27 -14.77
N LEU A 142 -9.13 -7.20 -15.41
CA LEU A 142 -8.17 -8.06 -14.74
C LEU A 142 -7.01 -7.24 -14.12
N TRP A 143 -6.43 -6.30 -14.85
CA TRP A 143 -5.38 -5.41 -14.33
C TRP A 143 -5.89 -4.51 -13.20
N THR A 144 -7.09 -3.95 -13.32
CA THR A 144 -7.71 -3.15 -12.26
C THR A 144 -7.88 -3.99 -11.01
N PHE A 145 -8.36 -5.22 -11.13
CA PHE A 145 -8.51 -6.14 -10.00
C PHE A 145 -7.16 -6.51 -9.35
N GLN A 146 -6.13 -6.77 -10.15
CA GLN A 146 -4.78 -7.02 -9.63
C GLN A 146 -4.25 -5.82 -8.84
N ASN A 147 -4.41 -4.61 -9.38
CA ASN A 147 -4.01 -3.39 -8.70
C ASN A 147 -4.78 -3.21 -7.38
N LEU A 148 -6.08 -3.49 -7.34
CA LEU A 148 -6.85 -3.46 -6.10
C LEU A 148 -6.21 -4.36 -5.04
N ILE A 149 -5.85 -5.59 -5.39
CA ILE A 149 -5.18 -6.53 -4.48
C ILE A 149 -3.82 -5.97 -4.03
N VAL A 150 -2.98 -5.51 -4.96
CA VAL A 150 -1.65 -4.96 -4.65
C VAL A 150 -1.74 -3.82 -3.65
N TYR A 151 -2.63 -2.85 -3.89
CA TYR A 151 -2.72 -1.68 -3.03
C TYR A 151 -3.40 -1.96 -1.70
N MET A 152 -4.39 -2.87 -1.65
CA MET A 152 -4.98 -3.30 -0.37
C MET A 152 -3.99 -4.10 0.48
N ALA A 153 -3.39 -5.15 -0.09
CA ALA A 153 -2.43 -5.99 0.63
C ALA A 153 -1.16 -5.20 0.99
N GLY A 154 -0.66 -4.40 0.06
CA GLY A 154 0.49 -3.52 0.27
C GLY A 154 0.20 -2.45 1.31
N GLY A 155 -0.98 -1.82 1.27
CA GLY A 155 -1.42 -0.84 2.26
C GLY A 155 -1.48 -1.43 3.67
N LEU A 156 -2.13 -2.59 3.82
CA LEU A 156 -2.19 -3.33 5.09
C LEU A 156 -0.78 -3.65 5.63
N ALA A 157 0.09 -4.20 4.78
CA ALA A 157 1.44 -4.58 5.18
C ALA A 157 2.27 -3.37 5.60
N VAL A 158 2.30 -2.32 4.77
CA VAL A 158 3.03 -1.08 5.06
C VAL A 158 2.49 -0.40 6.33
N GLY A 159 1.17 -0.38 6.51
CA GLY A 159 0.54 0.18 7.70
C GLY A 159 0.89 -0.59 8.98
N GLY A 160 0.92 -1.92 8.91
CA GLY A 160 1.39 -2.75 10.02
C GLY A 160 2.88 -2.56 10.34
N ILE A 161 3.72 -2.52 9.30
CA ILE A 161 5.18 -2.44 9.46
C ILE A 161 5.60 -1.07 10.00
N LEU A 162 4.99 0.02 9.53
CA LEU A 162 5.42 1.38 9.88
C LEU A 162 4.76 1.92 11.14
N SER A 163 3.74 1.28 11.68
CA SER A 163 3.09 1.76 12.91
C SER A 163 3.85 1.36 14.15
N GLU A 164 4.10 2.29 15.07
CA GLU A 164 4.65 1.95 16.38
C GLU A 164 3.64 1.12 17.19
N PRO A 165 4.09 0.13 17.98
CA PRO A 165 3.23 -0.55 18.95
C PRO A 165 2.61 0.52 19.85
N ILE A 166 1.28 0.53 19.94
CA ILE A 166 0.61 1.30 20.98
C ILE A 166 0.97 0.59 22.27
N GLU A 167 2.02 1.06 22.95
CA GLU A 167 2.32 0.64 24.30
C GLU A 167 1.08 1.00 25.11
N LYS A 168 0.25 0.00 25.43
CA LYS A 168 -0.93 0.21 26.28
C LYS A 168 -0.39 0.94 27.50
N PRO A 169 -0.93 2.12 27.86
CA PRO A 169 -0.47 2.81 29.03
C PRO A 169 -0.56 1.80 30.16
N ALA A 170 0.58 1.47 30.76
CA ALA A 170 0.63 0.61 31.94
C ALA A 170 -0.41 1.22 32.89
N VAL A 171 -1.53 0.51 33.04
CA VAL A 171 -2.58 0.95 33.95
C VAL A 171 -1.87 0.91 35.29
N ASN A 172 -1.51 2.09 35.80
CA ASN A 172 -0.99 2.25 37.14
C ASN A 172 -2.13 1.91 38.10
N GLU A 173 -2.49 0.63 38.20
CA GLU A 173 -3.42 0.12 39.21
C GLU A 173 -2.82 0.30 40.62
N GLU A 174 -1.51 0.55 40.73
CA GLU A 174 -0.78 0.61 41.99
C GLU A 174 -1.00 1.88 42.85
N LYS A 175 -1.88 2.81 42.45
CA LYS A 175 -2.18 4.01 43.27
C LYS A 175 -3.57 4.07 43.87
N THR A 176 -4.47 3.14 43.54
CA THR A 176 -5.83 3.15 44.10
C THR A 176 -5.88 2.45 45.47
N ASP A 177 -5.01 1.47 45.74
CA ASP A 177 -5.02 0.76 47.03
C ASP A 177 -4.33 1.49 48.18
N ARG A 178 -3.33 2.38 47.91
CA ARG A 178 -2.63 3.10 49.00
C ARG A 178 -3.46 4.20 49.68
N ASN A 179 -4.60 4.59 49.13
CA ASN A 179 -5.50 5.56 49.75
C ASN A 179 -6.65 4.93 50.53
N ARG A 180 -6.86 3.61 50.43
CA ARG A 180 -7.87 2.91 51.24
C ARG A 180 -7.38 2.59 52.65
N ASP A 181 -6.07 2.41 52.81
CA ASP A 181 -5.43 2.02 54.07
C ASP A 181 -5.11 3.20 55.02
N LYS A 182 -5.40 4.44 54.63
CA LYS A 182 -5.19 5.64 55.48
C LYS A 182 -6.48 6.22 56.04
N SER A 183 -7.59 5.46 55.93
CA SER A 183 -8.93 5.91 56.35
C SER A 183 -9.60 5.02 57.40
N GLN A 184 -8.84 4.09 58.01
CA GLN A 184 -9.23 3.34 59.21
C GLN A 184 -8.25 3.66 60.33
#